data_AF-A0A0D7AVJ6-F1
#
_entry.id   AF-A0A0D7AVJ6-F1
#
_cell.length_a   1.000
_cell.length_b   1.000
_cell.length_c   1.000
_cell.angle_alpha   90.00
_cell.angle_beta   90.00
_cell.angle_gamma   90.00
#
_symmetry.space_group_name_H-M   'P 1'
#
loop_
_entity.id
_entity.type
_entity.pdbx_description
1 polymer ?
#
loop_
_entity_poly.entity_id
_entity_poly.type
_entity_poly.pdbx_seq_one_letter_code
_entity_poly.pdbx_strand_id
1 'polypeptide(L)'
;MSFTSKDILSLNLLPNAASLGFNVKDHSPTRIHSSSVISHGSAKESTGQSLGKVAKRTKGKPASKKRHGSSILLSSSSPVTGKIRCRPASELRRQGELRNAGHDLQYMLDGLSKKFSIGLRHDSAARLCNRLYNASFLQHLKTAGLLRQLYDAFLYPGVDEDDSLRSLVFSYFCCRLLSDQHVLLDFTSPSDRLHASALVRRLLAIGIKTSAGRNPGAAWGNEADEETLLAQVHSGMLDPKENAVTTTILISKSLVLLPTNLLDSDHFLLLLGLLRSFVSSANYQATSNFLRSLEAFLLGEWPLCADNDAWRALEEAKDEWLLDDLVACIIRCENVDGRVAQACAEAVFRVLVNFTQRSPSWCQLLHAHRVAISVVVRVLVRTDSTRYDRRTPLGQILHGSGLKLDTFCLCIGLLTNIIQQDTNVGGKMRHLHAGFPSDGSQLQCFCPAEDGSALDVLGTIYLRQKLVAAANKRPGDPQFLLGHLAVLLGLLMCRSHENAIVIMEGLEKRSVLIPRKKVAAGMIEDAKGLAAFYQTLRREPENARVDGVVEEVVAFLQQAF
;
A
#
# COMPACT_ATOMS: atom_id res chain seq x y z
N MET A 1 1.25 25.13 14.26
CA MET A 1 2.45 25.16 13.40
C MET A 1 2.47 23.84 12.63
N SER A 2 2.40 23.91 11.30
CA SER A 2 2.16 22.78 10.39
C SER A 2 3.45 22.02 10.10
N PHE A 3 3.45 20.70 10.32
CA PHE A 3 4.54 19.78 9.98
C PHE A 3 4.34 19.20 8.57
N THR A 4 5.43 19.08 7.79
CA THR A 4 5.43 18.48 6.44
C THR A 4 6.44 17.34 6.37
N SER A 5 5.93 16.11 6.25
CA SER A 5 6.40 14.91 5.52
C SER A 5 7.90 14.65 5.19
N LYS A 6 8.89 15.10 5.97
CA LYS A 6 10.32 14.86 5.71
C LYS A 6 11.08 13.94 6.68
N ASP A 7 10.43 13.32 7.66
CA ASP A 7 11.15 12.66 8.78
C ASP A 7 11.03 11.12 8.87
N ILE A 8 10.66 10.41 7.79
CA ILE A 8 10.44 8.93 7.82
C ILE A 8 11.74 8.10 7.76
N LEU A 9 12.90 8.62 8.20
CA LEU A 9 14.13 7.82 8.33
C LEU A 9 14.75 7.83 9.75
N SER A 10 13.95 8.12 10.77
CA SER A 10 14.38 8.19 12.18
C SER A 10 13.52 7.34 13.10
N LEU A 11 13.96 6.09 13.30
CA LEU A 11 13.98 5.30 14.54
C LEU A 11 12.80 5.42 15.54
N ASN A 12 11.97 4.36 15.62
CA ASN A 12 11.23 4.02 16.84
C ASN A 12 11.93 2.86 17.58
N LEU A 13 12.14 3.04 18.88
CA LEU A 13 12.68 2.05 19.82
C LEU A 13 11.53 1.44 20.62
N LEU A 14 11.34 0.12 20.54
CA LEU A 14 10.63 -0.67 21.55
C LEU A 14 11.62 -1.67 22.18
N PRO A 15 11.47 -1.99 23.49
CA PRO A 15 12.42 -2.82 24.21
C PRO A 15 12.30 -4.31 23.87
N ASN A 16 13.44 -4.99 23.79
CA ASN A 16 13.62 -6.42 23.54
C ASN A 16 12.71 -7.31 24.42
N ALA A 17 11.87 -8.13 23.79
CA ALA A 17 11.32 -9.33 24.42
C ALA A 17 12.31 -10.50 24.23
N ALA A 18 12.69 -11.11 25.35
CA ALA A 18 13.68 -12.19 25.42
C ALA A 18 13.18 -13.50 24.78
N SER A 19 14.10 -14.20 24.13
CA SER A 19 13.92 -15.50 23.48
C SER A 19 13.56 -16.62 24.45
N LEU A 20 12.46 -17.34 24.21
CA LEU A 20 12.20 -18.67 24.75
C LEU A 20 12.28 -19.68 23.61
N GLY A 21 13.27 -20.57 23.67
CA GLY A 21 13.52 -21.59 22.67
C GLY A 21 12.47 -22.70 22.72
N PHE A 22 11.85 -22.99 21.58
CA PHE A 22 11.05 -24.20 21.36
C PHE A 22 11.63 -25.02 20.21
N ASN A 23 11.71 -26.32 20.45
CA ASN A 23 12.25 -27.35 19.59
C ASN A 23 11.09 -27.97 18.80
N VAL A 24 11.05 -27.80 17.46
CA VAL A 24 10.00 -28.33 16.60
C VAL A 24 10.55 -29.45 15.74
N LYS A 25 9.88 -30.60 15.79
CA LYS A 25 10.16 -31.83 15.02
C LYS A 25 9.63 -31.74 13.60
N ASP A 26 10.38 -32.37 12.70
CA ASP A 26 10.13 -32.50 11.26
C ASP A 26 8.77 -33.12 10.89
N HIS A 27 8.07 -32.46 9.96
CA HIS A 27 7.07 -33.11 9.10
C HIS A 27 7.31 -32.73 7.64
N SER A 28 7.45 -33.76 6.80
CA SER A 28 7.63 -33.69 5.36
C SER A 28 6.30 -33.43 4.62
N PRO A 29 6.29 -32.70 3.49
CA PRO A 29 5.04 -32.40 2.79
C PRO A 29 4.74 -33.40 1.66
N THR A 30 3.47 -33.80 1.59
CA THR A 30 2.87 -34.62 0.55
C THR A 30 2.54 -33.78 -0.69
N ARG A 31 2.88 -34.31 -1.86
CA ARG A 31 2.77 -33.69 -3.19
C ARG A 31 1.31 -33.77 -3.71
N ILE A 32 0.70 -32.65 -4.09
CA ILE A 32 -0.60 -32.62 -4.79
C ILE A 32 -0.39 -32.18 -6.24
N HIS A 33 -0.86 -33.01 -7.19
CA HIS A 33 -0.92 -32.75 -8.62
C HIS A 33 -2.12 -31.85 -8.96
N SER A 34 -1.90 -30.78 -9.72
CA SER A 34 -2.96 -29.98 -10.35
C SER A 34 -2.97 -30.20 -11.86
N SER A 35 -4.10 -30.68 -12.37
CA SER A 35 -4.40 -30.85 -13.79
C SER A 35 -5.31 -29.70 -14.26
N SER A 36 -4.84 -28.90 -15.21
CA SER A 36 -5.61 -27.84 -15.86
C SER A 36 -6.32 -28.38 -17.10
N VAL A 37 -7.65 -28.21 -17.16
CA VAL A 37 -8.45 -28.39 -18.38
C VAL A 37 -8.84 -27.00 -18.89
N ILE A 38 -8.37 -26.66 -20.09
CA ILE A 38 -8.74 -25.45 -20.83
C ILE A 38 -9.86 -25.85 -21.81
N SER A 39 -11.01 -25.19 -21.73
CA SER A 39 -12.06 -25.29 -22.75
C SER A 39 -12.26 -23.94 -23.44
N HIS A 40 -11.96 -23.90 -24.74
CA HIS A 40 -12.35 -22.83 -25.66
C HIS A 40 -13.86 -22.85 -25.92
N GLY A 41 -14.49 -21.68 -25.86
CA GLY A 41 -15.89 -21.46 -26.24
C GLY A 41 -16.02 -20.33 -27.26
N SER A 42 -16.57 -20.67 -28.42
CA SER A 42 -16.61 -19.91 -29.65
C SER A 42 -17.76 -18.88 -29.73
N ALA A 43 -17.56 -17.87 -30.57
CA ALA A 43 -18.49 -16.78 -30.85
C ALA A 43 -19.71 -17.25 -31.65
N LYS A 44 -20.89 -16.68 -31.37
CA LYS A 44 -22.03 -16.68 -32.31
C LYS A 44 -22.69 -15.31 -32.35
N GLU A 45 -22.67 -14.73 -33.54
CA GLU A 45 -23.56 -13.67 -34.00
C GLU A 45 -25.00 -14.19 -34.06
N SER A 46 -25.96 -13.34 -33.71
CA SER A 46 -27.28 -13.36 -34.35
C SER A 46 -27.98 -12.00 -34.24
N THR A 47 -28.17 -11.41 -35.41
CA THR A 47 -29.10 -10.34 -35.78
C THR A 47 -30.56 -10.75 -35.53
N GLY A 48 -31.41 -9.78 -35.15
CA GLY A 48 -32.86 -9.99 -35.10
C GLY A 48 -33.64 -8.78 -34.61
N GLN A 49 -34.16 -7.99 -35.56
CA GLN A 49 -35.08 -6.87 -35.36
C GLN A 49 -36.45 -7.32 -34.84
N SER A 50 -37.09 -6.50 -34.00
CA SER A 50 -38.55 -6.45 -33.88
C SER A 50 -39.03 -5.13 -33.24
N LEU A 51 -39.73 -4.32 -34.04
CA LEU A 51 -40.42 -3.08 -33.64
C LEU A 51 -41.80 -3.42 -33.05
N GLY A 52 -41.96 -3.26 -31.73
CA GLY A 52 -43.24 -3.38 -31.03
C GLY A 52 -43.79 -2.02 -30.61
N LYS A 53 -44.91 -1.62 -31.22
CA LYS A 53 -45.70 -0.41 -30.89
C LYS A 53 -46.27 -0.51 -29.46
N VAL A 54 -46.04 0.53 -28.63
CA VAL A 54 -46.67 0.65 -27.30
C VAL A 54 -47.77 1.72 -27.32
N ALA A 55 -48.96 1.29 -26.91
CA ALA A 55 -50.19 2.07 -26.83
C ALA A 55 -50.17 3.10 -25.68
N LYS A 56 -50.62 4.33 -25.97
CA LYS A 56 -50.93 5.36 -24.98
C LYS A 56 -52.16 4.95 -24.18
N ARG A 57 -52.00 4.79 -22.86
CA ARG A 57 -53.10 4.62 -21.91
C ARG A 57 -53.09 5.76 -20.89
N THR A 58 -54.04 6.67 -21.04
CA THR A 58 -54.38 7.73 -20.10
C THR A 58 -55.11 7.12 -18.89
N LYS A 59 -54.63 7.38 -17.66
CA LYS A 59 -55.38 7.11 -16.43
C LYS A 59 -55.17 8.18 -15.36
N GLY A 60 -56.26 8.90 -15.10
CA GLY A 60 -56.85 9.27 -13.80
C GLY A 60 -55.95 9.69 -12.64
N LYS A 61 -56.07 10.97 -12.27
CA LYS A 61 -55.74 11.50 -10.93
C LYS A 61 -56.76 10.99 -9.89
N PRO A 62 -56.33 10.50 -8.71
CA PRO A 62 -57.15 10.54 -7.51
C PRO A 62 -56.68 11.63 -6.54
N ALA A 63 -57.65 12.21 -5.85
CA ALA A 63 -57.51 13.32 -4.91
C ALA A 63 -56.71 12.95 -3.64
N SER A 64 -55.86 13.88 -3.20
CA SER A 64 -55.06 13.77 -1.99
C SER A 64 -55.90 14.07 -0.73
N LYS A 65 -55.99 13.08 0.15
CA LYS A 65 -56.59 13.16 1.48
C LYS A 65 -55.53 13.67 2.46
N LYS A 66 -55.77 14.83 3.09
CA LYS A 66 -54.94 15.40 4.17
C LYS A 66 -54.86 14.42 5.35
N ARG A 67 -53.66 14.00 5.73
CA ARG A 67 -53.37 13.33 7.01
C ARG A 67 -52.74 14.33 7.97
N HIS A 68 -53.30 14.43 9.18
CA HIS A 68 -52.70 15.14 10.31
C HIS A 68 -51.45 14.41 10.78
N GLY A 69 -50.33 15.12 10.85
CA GLY A 69 -49.09 14.67 11.48
C GLY A 69 -49.13 14.94 12.97
N SER A 70 -48.94 13.89 13.77
CA SER A 70 -48.75 13.96 15.21
C SER A 70 -47.34 14.47 15.51
N SER A 71 -47.26 15.61 16.19
CA SER A 71 -46.03 16.21 16.68
C SER A 71 -45.49 15.42 17.87
N ILE A 72 -44.27 14.88 17.74
CA ILE A 72 -43.49 14.35 18.86
C ILE A 72 -42.96 15.54 19.65
N LEU A 73 -43.43 15.66 20.90
CA LEU A 73 -43.01 16.68 21.87
C LEU A 73 -41.69 16.26 22.52
N LEU A 74 -40.61 17.00 22.24
CA LEU A 74 -39.42 17.04 23.10
C LEU A 74 -39.63 18.19 24.09
N SER A 75 -40.04 17.84 25.31
CA SER A 75 -40.24 18.78 26.42
C SER A 75 -39.01 18.81 27.33
N SER A 76 -38.28 19.92 27.32
CA SER A 76 -37.41 20.34 28.43
C SER A 76 -37.92 21.69 28.93
N SER A 77 -38.68 21.68 30.02
CA SER A 77 -39.26 22.86 30.65
C SER A 77 -38.29 23.47 31.67
N SER A 78 -37.77 24.66 31.37
CA SER A 78 -37.26 25.61 32.37
C SER A 78 -38.08 26.90 32.31
N PRO A 79 -38.36 27.56 33.44
CA PRO A 79 -39.31 28.67 33.51
C PRO A 79 -38.76 29.94 32.84
N VAL A 80 -39.63 30.55 32.03
CA VAL A 80 -39.35 31.67 31.13
C VAL A 80 -39.60 33.00 31.84
N THR A 81 -38.53 33.68 32.21
CA THR A 81 -38.51 35.15 32.33
C THR A 81 -37.45 35.67 31.35
N GLY A 82 -37.83 35.85 30.08
CA GLY A 82 -36.85 36.24 29.07
C GLY A 82 -37.48 36.76 27.78
N LYS A 83 -37.00 37.94 27.35
CA LYS A 83 -37.25 38.57 26.05
C LYS A 83 -37.34 37.53 24.93
N ILE A 84 -38.40 37.60 24.13
CA ILE A 84 -38.57 36.82 22.89
C ILE A 84 -37.40 37.18 21.96
N ARG A 85 -36.34 36.37 21.98
CA ARG A 85 -35.21 36.51 21.08
C ARG A 85 -35.61 35.87 19.75
N CYS A 86 -36.08 36.68 18.81
CA CYS A 86 -36.32 36.23 17.44
C CYS A 86 -35.02 35.65 16.87
N ARG A 87 -35.00 34.36 16.54
CA ARG A 87 -33.89 33.76 15.81
C ARG A 87 -33.81 34.38 14.42
N PRO A 88 -32.63 34.70 13.91
CA PRO A 88 -32.49 35.25 12.56
C PRO A 88 -33.04 34.27 11.52
N ALA A 89 -33.67 34.79 10.46
CA ALA A 89 -34.30 33.97 9.42
C ALA A 89 -33.35 32.98 8.75
N SER A 90 -32.06 33.29 8.68
CA SER A 90 -31.00 32.39 8.20
C SER A 90 -30.85 31.15 9.07
N GLU A 91 -31.00 31.27 10.39
CA GLU A 91 -30.90 30.13 11.31
C GLU A 91 -32.10 29.19 11.17
N LEU A 92 -33.31 29.73 10.99
CA LEU A 92 -34.51 28.93 10.73
C LEU A 92 -34.44 28.19 9.40
N ARG A 93 -33.91 28.84 8.33
CA ARG A 93 -33.65 28.18 7.04
C ARG A 93 -32.66 27.04 7.21
N ARG A 94 -31.53 27.29 7.90
CA ARG A 94 -30.53 26.26 8.20
C ARG A 94 -31.14 25.07 8.97
N GLN A 95 -31.97 25.32 9.98
CA GLN A 95 -32.65 24.24 10.71
C GLN A 95 -33.63 23.45 9.82
N GLY A 96 -34.35 24.12 8.93
CA GLY A 96 -35.20 23.46 7.93
C GLY A 96 -34.39 22.57 6.98
N GLU A 97 -33.26 23.06 6.48
CA GLU A 97 -32.33 22.31 5.64
C GLU A 97 -31.76 21.08 6.35
N LEU A 98 -31.36 21.20 7.62
CA LEU A 98 -30.85 20.07 8.42
C LEU A 98 -31.93 19.00 8.64
N ARG A 99 -33.19 19.40 8.91
CA ARG A 99 -34.31 18.45 9.03
C ARG A 99 -34.59 17.73 7.71
N ASN A 100 -34.60 18.47 6.61
CA ASN A 100 -34.80 17.89 5.28
C ASN A 100 -33.67 16.89 4.94
N ALA A 101 -32.42 17.24 5.25
CA ALA A 101 -31.29 16.33 5.07
C ALA A 101 -31.42 15.05 5.90
N GLY A 102 -31.93 15.14 7.14
CA GLY A 102 -32.21 13.97 7.98
C GLY A 102 -33.32 13.07 7.42
N HIS A 103 -34.40 13.66 6.91
CA HIS A 103 -35.47 12.89 6.26
C HIS A 103 -35.01 12.23 4.97
N ASP A 104 -34.24 12.94 4.13
CA ASP A 104 -33.65 12.40 2.92
C ASP A 104 -32.71 11.23 3.26
N LEU A 105 -31.86 11.38 4.28
CA LEU A 105 -30.95 10.33 4.72
C LEU A 105 -31.71 9.08 5.19
N GLN A 106 -32.70 9.25 6.06
CA GLN A 106 -33.50 8.14 6.56
C GLN A 106 -34.22 7.41 5.41
N TYR A 107 -34.78 8.16 4.46
CA TYR A 107 -35.43 7.57 3.28
C TYR A 107 -34.45 6.71 2.46
N MET A 108 -33.22 7.20 2.23
CA MET A 108 -32.19 6.42 1.52
C MET A 108 -31.77 5.18 2.30
N LEU A 109 -31.64 5.27 3.63
CA LEU A 109 -31.28 4.14 4.49
C LEU A 109 -32.37 3.07 4.56
N ASP A 110 -33.62 3.49 4.67
CA ASP A 110 -34.77 2.59 4.61
C ASP A 110 -34.79 1.87 3.26
N GLY A 111 -34.55 2.60 2.17
CA GLY A 111 -34.48 2.06 0.81
C GLY A 111 -33.38 1.02 0.59
N LEU A 112 -32.33 0.98 1.42
CA LEU A 112 -31.30 -0.06 1.39
C LEU A 112 -31.73 -1.38 2.05
N SER A 113 -32.85 -1.38 2.78
CA SER A 113 -33.37 -2.56 3.47
C SER A 113 -33.71 -3.69 2.50
N LYS A 114 -33.45 -4.93 2.93
CA LYS A 114 -33.81 -6.15 2.17
C LYS A 114 -35.31 -6.37 1.98
N LYS A 115 -36.14 -5.61 2.70
CA LYS A 115 -37.59 -5.58 2.49
C LYS A 115 -37.97 -5.04 1.11
N PHE A 116 -37.07 -4.30 0.46
CA PHE A 116 -37.30 -3.68 -0.83
C PHE A 116 -36.67 -4.48 -1.98
N SER A 117 -37.18 -4.27 -3.20
CA SER A 117 -36.64 -4.89 -4.41
C SER A 117 -35.21 -4.44 -4.68
N ILE A 118 -34.43 -5.30 -5.35
CA ILE A 118 -33.03 -5.00 -5.69
C ILE A 118 -32.88 -3.67 -6.44
N GLY A 119 -33.79 -3.35 -7.36
CA GLY A 119 -33.78 -2.08 -8.10
C GLY A 119 -34.00 -0.85 -7.22
N LEU A 120 -34.90 -0.92 -6.22
CA LEU A 120 -35.10 0.20 -5.29
C LEU A 120 -33.91 0.37 -4.34
N ARG A 121 -33.28 -0.73 -3.96
CA ARG A 121 -32.04 -0.73 -3.17
C ARG A 121 -30.88 -0.10 -3.95
N HIS A 122 -30.74 -0.43 -5.24
CA HIS A 122 -29.77 0.20 -6.14
C HIS A 122 -30.00 1.70 -6.31
N ASP A 123 -31.23 2.14 -6.58
CA ASP A 123 -31.55 3.57 -6.69
C ASP A 123 -31.25 4.31 -5.38
N SER A 124 -31.58 3.71 -4.23
CA SER A 124 -31.28 4.28 -2.92
C SER A 124 -29.78 4.35 -2.64
N ALA A 125 -29.02 3.31 -3.00
CA ALA A 125 -27.56 3.27 -2.92
C ALA A 125 -26.92 4.34 -3.79
N ALA A 126 -27.32 4.44 -5.06
CA ALA A 126 -26.81 5.44 -5.98
C ALA A 126 -27.08 6.86 -5.50
N ARG A 127 -28.30 7.14 -5.02
CA ARG A 127 -28.64 8.45 -4.43
C ARG A 127 -27.79 8.75 -3.20
N LEU A 128 -27.60 7.77 -2.31
CA LEU A 128 -26.77 7.95 -1.12
C LEU A 128 -25.31 8.23 -1.50
N CYS A 129 -24.72 7.46 -2.41
CA CYS A 129 -23.35 7.68 -2.90
C CYS A 129 -23.19 9.07 -3.54
N ASN A 130 -24.12 9.48 -4.42
CA ASN A 130 -24.11 10.80 -5.04
C ASN A 130 -24.23 11.94 -4.02
N ARG A 131 -25.02 11.76 -2.96
CA ARG A 131 -25.13 12.74 -1.87
C ARG A 131 -23.85 12.79 -1.04
N LEU A 132 -23.28 11.64 -0.67
CA LEU A 132 -22.02 11.55 0.09
C LEU A 132 -20.83 12.13 -0.67
N TYR A 133 -20.85 12.12 -2.01
CA TYR A 133 -19.83 12.77 -2.81
C TYR A 133 -19.77 14.29 -2.54
N ASN A 134 -20.93 14.93 -2.33
CA ASN A 134 -21.02 16.35 -2.08
C ASN A 134 -20.48 16.73 -0.68
N ALA A 135 -19.35 17.44 -0.63
CA ALA A 135 -18.72 17.87 0.62
C ALA A 135 -19.65 18.69 1.53
N SER A 136 -20.52 19.53 0.97
CA SER A 136 -21.49 20.29 1.75
C SER A 136 -22.52 19.40 2.44
N PHE A 137 -22.92 18.29 1.81
CA PHE A 137 -23.84 17.34 2.40
C PHE A 137 -23.20 16.60 3.57
N LEU A 138 -21.95 16.13 3.43
CA LEU A 138 -21.21 15.53 4.54
C LEU A 138 -21.04 16.49 5.72
N GLN A 139 -20.72 17.75 5.46
CA GLN A 139 -20.63 18.77 6.49
C GLN A 139 -21.99 19.02 7.16
N HIS A 140 -23.09 18.97 6.41
CA HIS A 140 -24.45 19.05 6.97
C HIS A 140 -24.77 17.83 7.85
N LEU A 141 -24.44 16.62 7.42
CA LEU A 141 -24.61 15.42 8.25
C LEU A 141 -23.80 15.51 9.54
N LYS A 142 -22.56 16.01 9.46
CA LYS A 142 -21.70 16.25 10.62
C LYS A 142 -22.33 17.25 11.58
N THR A 143 -22.69 18.44 11.09
CA THR A 143 -23.28 19.51 11.92
C THR A 143 -24.65 19.15 12.50
N ALA A 144 -25.40 18.26 11.83
CA ALA A 144 -26.67 17.73 12.33
C ALA A 144 -26.52 16.57 13.33
N GLY A 145 -25.31 16.04 13.53
CA GLY A 145 -25.08 14.82 14.34
C GLY A 145 -25.63 13.54 13.69
N LEU A 146 -25.91 13.57 12.38
CA LEU A 146 -26.51 12.46 11.63
C LEU A 146 -25.48 11.43 11.14
N LEU A 147 -24.17 11.76 11.19
CA LEU A 147 -23.12 10.78 10.86
C LEU A 147 -23.20 9.55 11.76
N ARG A 148 -23.55 9.73 13.05
CA ARG A 148 -23.75 8.62 13.99
C ARG A 148 -24.88 7.70 13.57
N GLN A 149 -26.02 8.28 13.21
CA GLN A 149 -27.16 7.52 12.69
C GLN A 149 -26.79 6.73 11.42
N LEU A 150 -25.95 7.31 10.56
CA LEU A 150 -25.44 6.63 9.38
C LEU A 150 -24.52 5.45 9.74
N TYR A 151 -23.61 5.61 10.70
CA TYR A 151 -22.79 4.49 11.21
C TYR A 151 -23.64 3.39 11.81
N ASP A 152 -24.54 3.76 12.73
CA ASP A 152 -25.39 2.81 13.43
C ASP A 152 -26.24 2.02 12.43
N ALA A 153 -26.72 2.67 11.37
CA ALA A 153 -27.42 1.98 10.30
C ALA A 153 -26.55 0.92 9.62
N PHE A 154 -25.26 1.15 9.39
CA PHE A 154 -24.38 0.14 8.78
C PHE A 154 -23.81 -0.90 9.77
N LEU A 155 -23.67 -0.54 11.04
CA LEU A 155 -23.12 -1.38 12.10
C LEU A 155 -24.18 -2.20 12.84
N TYR A 156 -25.47 -1.93 12.65
CA TYR A 156 -26.56 -2.58 13.37
C TYR A 156 -26.48 -4.12 13.26
N PRO A 157 -26.45 -4.86 14.39
CA PRO A 157 -26.46 -6.32 14.38
C PRO A 157 -27.69 -6.87 13.66
N GLY A 158 -27.51 -7.86 12.77
CA GLY A 158 -28.61 -8.40 11.94
C GLY A 158 -28.79 -7.70 10.59
N VAL A 159 -27.95 -6.71 10.30
CA VAL A 159 -27.68 -6.32 8.91
C VAL A 159 -26.97 -7.48 8.23
N ASP A 160 -27.68 -8.14 7.32
CA ASP A 160 -27.19 -9.30 6.59
C ASP A 160 -25.80 -9.04 6.01
N GLU A 161 -24.85 -9.80 6.52
CA GLU A 161 -23.44 -9.60 6.21
C GLU A 161 -23.05 -10.10 4.82
N ASP A 162 -23.96 -10.81 4.14
CA ASP A 162 -23.83 -11.30 2.77
C ASP A 162 -24.33 -10.28 1.72
N ASP A 163 -24.72 -9.07 2.14
CA ASP A 163 -25.22 -8.03 1.25
C ASP A 163 -24.07 -7.24 0.58
N SER A 164 -23.68 -7.66 -0.63
CA SER A 164 -22.57 -7.05 -1.39
C SER A 164 -22.81 -5.58 -1.74
N LEU A 165 -24.04 -5.21 -2.12
CA LEU A 165 -24.42 -3.82 -2.42
C LEU A 165 -24.21 -2.94 -1.20
N ARG A 166 -24.71 -3.38 -0.04
CA ARG A 166 -24.56 -2.63 1.20
C ARG A 166 -23.10 -2.54 1.63
N SER A 167 -22.33 -3.61 1.43
CA SER A 167 -20.89 -3.64 1.68
C SER A 167 -20.12 -2.65 0.80
N LEU A 168 -20.49 -2.52 -0.47
CA LEU A 168 -19.93 -1.50 -1.37
C LEU A 168 -20.26 -0.09 -0.87
N VAL A 169 -21.54 0.20 -0.61
CA VAL A 169 -21.99 1.53 -0.16
C VAL A 169 -21.32 1.91 1.16
N PHE A 170 -21.20 0.97 2.10
CA PHE A 170 -20.50 1.19 3.36
C PHE A 170 -19.00 1.47 3.14
N SER A 171 -18.34 0.69 2.29
CA SER A 171 -16.92 0.88 1.97
C SER A 171 -16.68 2.23 1.29
N TYR A 172 -17.58 2.64 0.39
CA TYR A 172 -17.56 3.95 -0.25
C TYR A 172 -17.75 5.07 0.77
N PHE A 173 -18.75 4.95 1.64
CA PHE A 173 -19.02 5.89 2.71
C PHE A 173 -17.78 6.08 3.60
N CYS A 174 -17.17 4.98 4.07
CA CYS A 174 -15.96 5.05 4.88
C CYS A 174 -14.81 5.72 4.12
N CYS A 175 -14.57 5.34 2.87
CA CYS A 175 -13.49 5.91 2.07
C CYS A 175 -13.66 7.42 1.89
N ARG A 176 -14.89 7.86 1.61
CA ARG A 176 -15.21 9.28 1.40
C ARG A 176 -15.08 10.08 2.69
N LEU A 177 -15.59 9.53 3.78
CA LEU A 177 -15.53 10.11 5.12
C LEU A 177 -14.08 10.30 5.59
N LEU A 178 -13.27 9.25 5.47
CA LEU A 178 -11.86 9.26 5.89
C LEU A 178 -10.97 10.12 4.99
N SER A 179 -11.44 10.44 3.78
CA SER A 179 -10.77 11.42 2.92
C SER A 179 -10.94 12.87 3.41
N ASP A 180 -11.87 13.13 4.34
CA ASP A 180 -12.08 14.45 4.93
C ASP A 180 -11.38 14.57 6.29
N GLN A 181 -10.23 15.27 6.30
CA GLN A 181 -9.41 15.47 7.50
C GLN A 181 -10.16 16.16 8.64
N HIS A 182 -11.17 16.99 8.34
CA HIS A 182 -11.95 17.64 9.39
C HIS A 182 -12.89 16.68 10.11
N VAL A 183 -13.33 15.61 9.44
CA VAL A 183 -14.17 14.58 10.07
C VAL A 183 -13.33 13.64 10.93
N LEU A 184 -12.08 13.37 10.52
CA LEU A 184 -11.13 12.56 11.30
C LEU A 184 -10.87 13.13 12.71
N LEU A 185 -10.86 14.45 12.85
CA LEU A 185 -10.66 15.11 14.15
C LEU A 185 -11.74 14.75 15.18
N ASP A 186 -12.95 14.43 14.73
CA ASP A 186 -14.04 14.06 15.63
C ASP A 186 -13.81 12.67 16.23
N PHE A 187 -13.12 11.76 15.53
CA PHE A 187 -12.81 10.42 16.03
C PHE A 187 -11.77 10.36 17.14
N THR A 188 -11.24 11.52 17.55
CA THR A 188 -10.21 11.59 18.59
C THR A 188 -10.78 11.41 20.01
N SER A 189 -12.08 11.60 20.21
CA SER A 189 -12.71 11.45 21.52
C SER A 189 -12.74 9.97 21.97
N PRO A 190 -12.64 9.66 23.29
CA PRO A 190 -12.64 8.28 23.77
C PRO A 190 -13.89 7.48 23.38
N SER A 191 -15.07 8.11 23.37
CA SER A 191 -16.31 7.47 22.93
C SER A 191 -16.31 7.18 21.43
N ASP A 192 -15.68 8.05 20.64
CA ASP A 192 -15.62 7.90 19.19
C ASP A 192 -14.56 6.88 18.76
N ARG A 193 -13.55 6.61 19.59
CA ARG A 193 -12.56 5.53 19.37
C ARG A 193 -13.21 4.15 19.32
N LEU A 194 -14.18 3.86 20.19
CA LEU A 194 -14.91 2.58 20.15
C LEU A 194 -15.70 2.42 18.85
N HIS A 195 -16.32 3.50 18.36
CA HIS A 195 -17.05 3.49 17.10
C HIS A 195 -16.08 3.37 15.90
N ALA A 196 -14.93 4.05 15.96
CA ALA A 196 -13.87 3.90 14.97
C ALA A 196 -13.38 2.45 14.91
N SER A 197 -13.02 1.84 16.04
CA SER A 197 -12.61 0.44 16.12
C SER A 197 -13.68 -0.50 15.53
N ALA A 198 -14.96 -0.31 15.89
CA ALA A 198 -16.06 -1.09 15.30
C ALA A 198 -16.17 -0.91 13.76
N LEU A 199 -15.95 0.31 13.26
CA LEU A 199 -15.93 0.62 11.83
C LEU A 199 -14.76 -0.06 11.12
N VAL A 200 -13.54 0.01 11.67
CA VAL A 200 -12.36 -0.65 11.13
C VAL A 200 -12.56 -2.15 11.09
N ARG A 201 -13.00 -2.75 12.20
CA ARG A 201 -13.32 -4.18 12.29
C ARG A 201 -14.35 -4.59 11.25
N ARG A 202 -15.41 -3.78 11.03
CA ARG A 202 -16.41 -4.05 10.00
C ARG A 202 -15.83 -3.98 8.60
N LEU A 203 -15.03 -2.96 8.28
CA LEU A 203 -14.36 -2.81 6.98
C LEU A 203 -13.45 -4.01 6.69
N LEU A 204 -12.64 -4.40 7.66
CA LEU A 204 -11.72 -5.55 7.53
C LEU A 204 -12.51 -6.86 7.35
N ALA A 205 -13.57 -7.07 8.13
CA ALA A 205 -14.44 -8.24 7.99
C ALA A 205 -15.11 -8.33 6.61
N ILE A 206 -15.58 -7.19 6.06
CA ILE A 206 -16.08 -7.15 4.68
C ILE A 206 -14.95 -7.51 3.71
N GLY A 207 -13.74 -6.98 3.90
CA GLY A 207 -12.59 -7.29 3.06
C GLY A 207 -12.30 -8.80 2.99
N ILE A 208 -12.29 -9.48 4.14
CA ILE A 208 -12.01 -10.92 4.24
C ILE A 208 -13.10 -11.71 3.53
N LYS A 209 -14.36 -11.30 3.67
CA LYS A 209 -15.47 -11.93 2.95
C LYS A 209 -15.37 -11.74 1.44
N THR A 210 -14.97 -10.55 0.99
CA THR A 210 -14.77 -10.28 -0.44
C THR A 210 -13.57 -11.02 -1.02
N SER A 211 -12.56 -11.34 -0.21
CA SER A 211 -11.36 -12.04 -0.68
C SER A 211 -11.59 -13.54 -0.85
N ALA A 212 -12.55 -14.13 -0.12
CA ALA A 212 -12.90 -15.55 -0.18
C ALA A 212 -13.60 -16.00 -1.49
N GLY A 213 -13.49 -15.23 -2.59
CA GLY A 213 -13.94 -15.64 -3.92
C GLY A 213 -15.45 -15.69 -4.12
N ARG A 214 -16.26 -15.17 -3.18
CA ARG A 214 -17.68 -14.92 -3.45
C ARG A 214 -17.76 -13.73 -4.39
N ASN A 215 -17.76 -14.02 -5.70
CA ASN A 215 -17.97 -13.01 -6.74
C ASN A 215 -19.21 -12.19 -6.36
N PRO A 216 -19.05 -10.91 -5.99
CA PRO A 216 -20.16 -10.10 -5.53
C PRO A 216 -21.24 -9.98 -6.62
N GLY A 217 -20.85 -10.06 -7.90
CA GLY A 217 -21.71 -9.92 -9.08
C GLY A 217 -22.96 -10.80 -9.09
N ALA A 218 -22.95 -11.99 -8.48
CA ALA A 218 -24.13 -12.85 -8.41
C ALA A 218 -25.29 -12.23 -7.61
N ALA A 219 -24.99 -11.29 -6.71
CA ALA A 219 -25.98 -10.64 -5.85
C ALA A 219 -26.54 -9.32 -6.42
N TRP A 220 -25.96 -8.77 -7.49
CA TRP A 220 -26.36 -7.46 -8.03
C TRP A 220 -27.59 -7.53 -8.94
N GLY A 221 -27.95 -8.71 -9.44
CA GLY A 221 -29.11 -8.94 -10.31
C GLY A 221 -28.94 -8.41 -11.74
N ASN A 222 -28.12 -7.38 -11.95
CA ASN A 222 -27.78 -6.81 -13.26
C ASN A 222 -26.39 -6.12 -13.20
N GLU A 223 -25.47 -6.54 -14.07
CA GLU A 223 -24.09 -6.04 -14.15
C GLU A 223 -24.04 -4.55 -14.57
N ALA A 224 -25.02 -4.08 -15.37
CA ALA A 224 -25.08 -2.69 -15.83
C ALA A 224 -25.38 -1.68 -14.70
N ASP A 225 -26.17 -2.09 -13.71
CA ASP A 225 -26.49 -1.24 -12.56
C ASP A 225 -25.28 -1.11 -11.61
N GLU A 226 -24.51 -2.20 -11.46
CA GLU A 226 -23.23 -2.21 -10.74
C GLU A 226 -22.21 -1.29 -11.43
N GLU A 227 -22.04 -1.42 -12.75
CA GLU A 227 -21.12 -0.59 -13.51
C GLU A 227 -21.49 0.90 -13.43
N THR A 228 -22.79 1.23 -13.48
CA THR A 228 -23.27 2.61 -13.33
C THR A 228 -22.97 3.18 -11.95
N LEU A 229 -23.22 2.41 -10.88
CA LEU A 229 -22.92 2.83 -9.52
C LEU A 229 -21.39 2.98 -9.32
N LEU A 230 -20.61 2.04 -9.81
CA LEU A 230 -19.15 2.08 -9.75
C LEU A 230 -18.59 3.25 -10.55
N ALA A 231 -19.14 3.57 -11.73
CA ALA A 231 -18.75 4.73 -12.52
C ALA A 231 -19.02 6.05 -11.77
N GLN A 232 -20.15 6.16 -11.07
CA GLN A 232 -20.45 7.31 -10.21
C GLN A 232 -19.46 7.42 -9.05
N VAL A 233 -19.21 6.31 -8.34
CA VAL A 233 -18.21 6.23 -7.28
C VAL A 233 -16.82 6.61 -7.78
N HIS A 234 -16.44 6.09 -8.95
CA HIS A 234 -15.13 6.29 -9.59
C HIS A 234 -14.88 7.76 -9.92
N SER A 235 -15.86 8.41 -10.57
CA SER A 235 -15.79 9.82 -10.96
C SER A 235 -15.51 10.77 -9.79
N GLY A 236 -15.86 10.35 -8.57
CA GLY A 236 -15.69 11.16 -7.37
C GLY A 236 -14.45 10.86 -6.52
N MET A 237 -13.70 9.78 -6.77
CA MET A 237 -12.67 9.32 -5.81
C MET A 237 -11.31 8.96 -6.38
N LEU A 238 -11.23 8.59 -7.66
CA LEU A 238 -10.02 8.03 -8.25
C LEU A 238 -9.74 8.68 -9.61
N ASP A 239 -8.48 8.70 -10.02
CA ASP A 239 -8.13 9.08 -11.39
C ASP A 239 -8.84 8.09 -12.32
N PRO A 240 -9.73 8.54 -13.22
CA PRO A 240 -10.55 7.66 -14.02
C PRO A 240 -9.75 6.72 -14.94
N LYS A 241 -8.44 6.93 -15.03
CA LYS A 241 -7.54 6.19 -15.90
C LYS A 241 -6.88 4.98 -15.25
N GLU A 242 -6.91 4.84 -13.92
CA GLU A 242 -5.93 3.97 -13.26
C GLU A 242 -6.43 2.62 -12.71
N ASN A 243 -7.74 2.34 -12.53
CA ASN A 243 -8.29 0.97 -12.33
C ASN A 243 -9.82 0.98 -12.16
N ALA A 244 -10.49 -0.15 -12.43
CA ALA A 244 -11.89 -0.34 -12.04
C ALA A 244 -12.04 -0.27 -10.51
N VAL A 245 -13.06 0.45 -10.03
CA VAL A 245 -13.34 0.53 -8.59
C VAL A 245 -13.90 -0.79 -8.10
N THR A 246 -13.31 -1.32 -7.04
CA THR A 246 -13.83 -2.51 -6.36
C THR A 246 -14.05 -2.20 -4.89
N THR A 247 -14.94 -2.96 -4.24
CA THR A 247 -15.14 -2.91 -2.78
C THR A 247 -13.81 -3.03 -2.04
N THR A 248 -12.93 -3.94 -2.49
CA THR A 248 -11.59 -4.11 -1.91
C THR A 248 -10.70 -2.87 -2.06
N ILE A 249 -10.72 -2.20 -3.21
CA ILE A 249 -9.95 -0.95 -3.39
C ILE A 249 -10.48 0.13 -2.44
N LEU A 250 -11.80 0.25 -2.27
CA LEU A 250 -12.39 1.20 -1.32
C LEU A 250 -12.01 0.88 0.13
N ILE A 251 -12.06 -0.40 0.53
CA ILE A 251 -11.65 -0.85 1.87
C ILE A 251 -10.17 -0.55 2.10
N SER A 252 -9.31 -1.02 1.21
CA SER A 252 -7.86 -0.84 1.35
C SER A 252 -7.47 0.64 1.36
N LYS A 253 -8.11 1.49 0.53
CA LYS A 253 -7.91 2.95 0.56
C LYS A 253 -8.40 3.57 1.86
N SER A 254 -9.54 3.10 2.38
CA SER A 254 -10.05 3.52 3.70
C SER A 254 -9.03 3.23 4.79
N LEU A 255 -8.42 2.05 4.80
CA LEU A 255 -7.43 1.67 5.81
C LEU A 255 -6.17 2.54 5.79
N VAL A 256 -5.70 2.94 4.61
CA VAL A 256 -4.54 3.85 4.48
C VAL A 256 -4.88 5.27 4.94
N LEU A 257 -6.15 5.69 4.81
CA LEU A 257 -6.61 7.01 5.26
C LEU A 257 -6.93 7.08 6.75
N LEU A 258 -7.04 5.93 7.44
CA LEU A 258 -7.31 5.90 8.87
C LEU A 258 -6.11 6.44 9.65
N PRO A 259 -6.34 7.33 10.64
CA PRO A 259 -5.34 7.63 11.64
C PRO A 259 -4.88 6.33 12.33
N THR A 260 -3.57 6.07 12.30
CA THR A 260 -2.96 4.85 12.88
C THR A 260 -3.25 4.72 14.37
N ASN A 261 -3.54 5.83 15.05
CA ASN A 261 -3.92 5.85 16.45
C ASN A 261 -5.31 5.27 16.77
N LEU A 262 -6.08 4.91 15.73
CA LEU A 262 -7.38 4.23 15.85
C LEU A 262 -7.28 2.72 15.59
N LEU A 263 -6.08 2.23 15.23
CA LEU A 263 -5.82 0.83 14.95
C LEU A 263 -5.26 0.13 16.21
N ASP A 264 -5.60 -1.15 16.35
CA ASP A 264 -5.28 -1.98 17.52
C ASP A 264 -4.83 -3.39 17.06
N SER A 265 -4.43 -4.24 18.02
CA SER A 265 -3.91 -5.58 17.72
C SER A 265 -4.93 -6.48 17.01
N ASP A 266 -6.22 -6.38 17.32
CA ASP A 266 -7.27 -7.17 16.66
C ASP A 266 -7.36 -6.79 15.17
N HIS A 267 -7.26 -5.49 14.86
CA HIS A 267 -7.23 -5.00 13.49
C HIS A 267 -6.02 -5.54 12.73
N PHE A 268 -4.88 -5.70 13.39
CA PHE A 268 -3.68 -6.25 12.78
C PHE A 268 -3.88 -7.71 12.35
N LEU A 269 -4.49 -8.55 13.20
CA LEU A 269 -4.78 -9.95 12.87
C LEU A 269 -5.69 -10.06 11.63
N LEU A 270 -6.71 -9.19 11.55
CA LEU A 270 -7.59 -9.13 10.38
C LEU A 270 -6.85 -8.60 9.13
N LEU A 271 -5.94 -7.63 9.29
CA LEU A 271 -5.09 -7.13 8.21
C LEU A 271 -4.18 -8.23 7.66
N LEU A 272 -3.58 -9.06 8.51
CA LEU A 272 -2.78 -10.21 8.06
C LEU A 272 -3.63 -11.21 7.25
N GLY A 273 -4.86 -11.49 7.68
CA GLY A 273 -5.79 -12.35 6.94
C GLY A 273 -6.14 -11.79 5.54
N LEU A 274 -6.33 -10.47 5.43
CA LEU A 274 -6.50 -9.80 4.15
C LEU A 274 -5.25 -9.89 3.28
N LEU A 275 -4.08 -9.58 3.85
CA LEU A 275 -2.81 -9.64 3.15
C LEU A 275 -2.58 -11.03 2.58
N ARG A 276 -2.79 -12.10 3.36
CA ARG A 276 -2.71 -13.49 2.89
C ARG A 276 -3.58 -13.76 1.67
N SER A 277 -4.76 -13.13 1.60
CA SER A 277 -5.67 -13.32 0.47
C SER A 277 -5.28 -12.51 -0.78
N PHE A 278 -4.71 -11.31 -0.59
CA PHE A 278 -4.50 -10.35 -1.67
C PHE A 278 -3.07 -10.28 -2.19
N VAL A 279 -2.07 -10.59 -1.37
CA VAL A 279 -0.66 -10.54 -1.77
C VAL A 279 -0.42 -11.43 -2.99
N SER A 280 -1.04 -12.62 -3.03
CA SER A 280 -0.94 -13.59 -4.13
C SER A 280 -1.85 -13.25 -5.33
N SER A 281 -2.72 -12.24 -5.20
CA SER A 281 -3.66 -11.82 -6.24
C SER A 281 -3.05 -10.80 -7.22
N ALA A 282 -3.76 -10.52 -8.32
CA ALA A 282 -3.41 -9.47 -9.27
C ALA A 282 -3.95 -8.08 -8.89
N ASN A 283 -4.53 -7.91 -7.69
CA ASN A 283 -5.07 -6.62 -7.23
C ASN A 283 -3.99 -5.75 -6.60
N TYR A 284 -3.03 -5.30 -7.41
CA TYR A 284 -1.85 -4.56 -6.97
C TYR A 284 -2.18 -3.30 -6.16
N GLN A 285 -3.27 -2.60 -6.49
CA GLN A 285 -3.66 -1.39 -5.76
C GLN A 285 -4.09 -1.72 -4.33
N ALA A 286 -4.93 -2.74 -4.14
CA ALA A 286 -5.37 -3.14 -2.82
C ALA A 286 -4.20 -3.73 -2.01
N THR A 287 -3.38 -4.57 -2.63
CA THR A 287 -2.18 -5.14 -2.00
C THR A 287 -1.23 -4.04 -1.54
N SER A 288 -0.91 -3.05 -2.38
CA SER A 288 -0.08 -1.90 -2.01
C SER A 288 -0.64 -1.14 -0.81
N ASN A 289 -1.95 -0.90 -0.79
CA ASN A 289 -2.62 -0.21 0.32
C ASN A 289 -2.54 -1.01 1.63
N PHE A 290 -2.79 -2.33 1.60
CA PHE A 290 -2.67 -3.18 2.80
C PHE A 290 -1.22 -3.26 3.30
N LEU A 291 -0.25 -3.31 2.38
CA LEU A 291 1.18 -3.30 2.72
C LEU A 291 1.61 -1.98 3.38
N ARG A 292 1.03 -0.84 2.99
CA ARG A 292 1.26 0.44 3.68
C ARG A 292 0.72 0.44 5.10
N SER A 293 -0.43 -0.18 5.34
CA SER A 293 -0.95 -0.37 6.70
C SER A 293 -0.03 -1.26 7.54
N LEU A 294 0.54 -2.31 6.94
CA LEU A 294 1.56 -3.14 7.60
C LEU A 294 2.87 -2.35 7.83
N GLU A 295 3.31 -1.53 6.88
CA GLU A 295 4.47 -0.65 7.04
C GLU A 295 4.29 0.29 8.24
N ALA A 296 3.14 0.96 8.36
CA ALA A 296 2.82 1.82 9.49
C ALA A 296 2.85 1.06 10.83
N PHE A 297 2.41 -0.19 10.85
CA PHE A 297 2.52 -1.06 12.03
C PHE A 297 3.99 -1.34 12.39
N LEU A 298 4.82 -1.71 11.41
CA LEU A 298 6.24 -2.01 11.61
C LEU A 298 7.05 -0.80 12.05
N LEU A 299 6.63 0.40 11.62
CA LEU A 299 7.21 1.67 12.05
C LEU A 299 6.77 2.08 13.48
N GLY A 300 5.90 1.30 14.13
CA GLY A 300 5.42 1.58 15.49
C GLY A 300 4.41 2.73 15.55
N GLU A 301 3.75 3.07 14.43
CA GLU A 301 2.77 4.15 14.39
C GLU A 301 1.43 3.74 15.05
N TRP A 302 1.26 2.47 15.40
CA TRP A 302 0.06 1.93 16.03
C TRP A 302 0.23 1.95 17.56
N PRO A 303 -0.53 2.77 18.30
CA PRO A 303 -0.25 3.13 19.70
C PRO A 303 -0.48 2.01 20.71
N LEU A 304 -1.11 0.91 20.31
CA LEU A 304 -1.54 -0.18 21.20
C LEU A 304 -0.84 -1.52 20.91
N CYS A 305 0.17 -1.54 20.05
CA CYS A 305 0.81 -2.79 19.65
C CYS A 305 1.94 -3.30 20.58
N ALA A 306 1.82 -3.03 21.88
CA ALA A 306 2.62 -3.74 22.88
C ALA A 306 2.10 -5.17 23.14
N ASP A 307 1.05 -5.58 22.43
CA ASP A 307 0.49 -6.91 22.53
C ASP A 307 1.38 -7.95 21.83
N ASN A 308 1.73 -9.00 22.56
CA ASN A 308 2.52 -10.11 22.05
C ASN A 308 1.76 -10.90 20.97
N ASP A 309 0.44 -10.80 20.92
CA ASP A 309 -0.39 -11.60 20.01
C ASP A 309 -0.22 -11.18 18.54
N ALA A 310 -0.16 -9.88 18.28
CA ALA A 310 0.07 -9.33 16.94
C ALA A 310 1.46 -9.72 16.42
N TRP A 311 2.50 -9.52 17.22
CA TRP A 311 3.87 -9.91 16.86
C TRP A 311 4.01 -11.41 16.68
N ARG A 312 3.39 -12.22 17.55
CA ARG A 312 3.36 -13.68 17.40
C ARG A 312 2.70 -14.12 16.10
N ALA A 313 1.54 -13.56 15.76
CA ALA A 313 0.87 -13.86 14.49
C ALA A 313 1.69 -13.44 13.27
N LEU A 314 2.46 -12.35 13.39
CA LEU A 314 3.39 -11.91 12.34
C LEU A 314 4.57 -12.88 12.18
N GLU A 315 5.14 -13.37 13.28
CA GLU A 315 6.22 -14.37 13.26
C GLU A 315 5.72 -15.73 12.74
N GLU A 316 4.49 -16.13 13.07
CA GLU A 316 3.85 -17.31 12.47
C GLU A 316 3.64 -17.12 10.96
N ALA A 317 3.16 -15.95 10.54
CA ALA A 317 2.96 -15.63 9.13
C ALA A 317 4.30 -15.61 8.35
N LYS A 318 5.36 -15.08 8.97
CA LYS A 318 6.73 -15.07 8.43
C LYS A 318 7.18 -16.46 8.02
N ASP A 319 7.01 -17.43 8.92
CA ASP A 319 7.48 -18.80 8.72
C ASP A 319 6.54 -19.63 7.82
N GLU A 320 5.25 -19.28 7.73
CA GLU A 320 4.25 -20.04 6.97
C GLU A 320 4.13 -19.61 5.51
N TRP A 321 3.97 -18.30 5.23
CA TRP A 321 3.56 -17.84 3.88
C TRP A 321 4.10 -16.46 3.48
N LEU A 322 4.29 -15.56 4.44
CA LEU A 322 4.44 -14.13 4.16
C LEU A 322 5.66 -13.83 3.30
N LEU A 323 6.82 -14.40 3.61
CA LEU A 323 8.03 -14.16 2.81
C LEU A 323 7.86 -14.62 1.36
N ASP A 324 7.44 -15.87 1.16
CA ASP A 324 7.29 -16.47 -0.17
C ASP A 324 6.31 -15.66 -1.02
N ASP A 325 5.20 -15.24 -0.43
CA ASP A 325 4.17 -14.46 -1.10
C ASP A 325 4.61 -13.02 -1.42
N LEU A 326 5.39 -12.37 -0.54
CA LEU A 326 5.98 -11.06 -0.83
C LEU A 326 6.97 -11.15 -2.00
N VAL A 327 7.85 -12.17 -2.03
CA VAL A 327 8.77 -12.36 -3.15
C VAL A 327 8.01 -12.67 -4.44
N ALA A 328 7.00 -13.54 -4.38
CA ALA A 328 6.13 -13.82 -5.52
C ALA A 328 5.40 -12.56 -6.01
N CYS A 329 4.99 -11.67 -5.10
CA CYS A 329 4.38 -10.38 -5.43
C CYS A 329 5.33 -9.48 -6.21
N ILE A 330 6.60 -9.36 -5.79
CA ILE A 330 7.61 -8.58 -6.54
C ILE A 330 7.76 -9.15 -7.96
N ILE A 331 7.89 -10.47 -8.10
CA ILE A 331 8.04 -11.12 -9.42
C ILE A 331 6.83 -10.81 -10.32
N ARG A 332 5.61 -10.90 -9.79
CA ARG A 332 4.39 -10.55 -10.54
C ARG A 332 4.37 -9.08 -10.94
N CYS A 333 4.71 -8.17 -10.03
CA CYS A 333 4.77 -6.74 -10.31
C CYS A 333 5.83 -6.40 -11.37
N GLU A 334 6.96 -7.10 -11.41
CA GLU A 334 7.98 -6.92 -12.47
C GLU A 334 7.48 -7.32 -13.87
N ASN A 335 6.53 -8.24 -13.94
CA ASN A 335 5.99 -8.75 -15.21
C ASN A 335 4.84 -7.91 -15.76
N VAL A 336 4.36 -6.94 -14.98
CA VAL A 336 3.24 -6.07 -15.37
C VAL A 336 3.76 -4.64 -15.46
N ASP A 337 3.72 -4.07 -16.66
CA ASP A 337 4.01 -2.65 -16.82
C ASP A 337 2.84 -1.82 -16.28
N GLY A 338 3.12 -0.93 -15.34
CA GLY A 338 2.11 -0.03 -14.80
C GLY A 338 2.53 0.62 -13.49
N ARG A 339 2.07 1.85 -13.24
CA ARG A 339 2.37 2.59 -12.01
C ARG A 339 1.86 1.87 -10.76
N VAL A 340 0.71 1.22 -10.86
CA VAL A 340 0.09 0.49 -9.75
C VAL A 340 0.90 -0.74 -9.36
N ALA A 341 1.36 -1.51 -10.36
CA ALA A 341 2.25 -2.66 -10.12
C ALA A 341 3.58 -2.21 -9.51
N GLN A 342 4.16 -1.13 -10.02
CA GLN A 342 5.38 -0.54 -9.46
C GLN A 342 5.18 -0.07 -8.00
N ALA A 343 4.11 0.67 -7.71
CA ALA A 343 3.79 1.12 -6.35
C ALA A 343 3.53 -0.04 -5.38
N CYS A 344 3.02 -1.17 -5.89
CA CYS A 344 2.89 -2.40 -5.12
C CYS A 344 4.24 -3.02 -4.81
N ALA A 345 5.15 -3.16 -5.79
CA ALA A 345 6.50 -3.63 -5.56
C ALA A 345 7.26 -2.74 -4.55
N GLU A 346 7.16 -1.41 -4.69
CA GLU A 346 7.75 -0.46 -3.73
C GLU A 346 7.23 -0.65 -2.31
N ALA A 347 5.92 -0.88 -2.15
CA ALA A 347 5.33 -1.18 -0.85
C ALA A 347 5.86 -2.50 -0.27
N VAL A 348 6.03 -3.54 -1.09
CA VAL A 348 6.66 -4.80 -0.66
C VAL A 348 8.10 -4.56 -0.20
N PHE A 349 8.89 -3.81 -0.98
CA PHE A 349 10.27 -3.52 -0.62
C PHE A 349 10.39 -2.72 0.67
N ARG A 350 9.53 -1.72 0.90
CA ARG A 350 9.48 -0.98 2.18
C ARG A 350 9.24 -1.90 3.37
N VAL A 351 8.25 -2.80 3.25
CA VAL A 351 7.96 -3.82 4.26
C VAL A 351 9.17 -4.73 4.51
N LEU A 352 9.82 -5.23 3.45
CA LEU A 352 11.02 -6.07 3.57
C LEU A 352 12.21 -5.33 4.19
N VAL A 353 12.41 -4.04 3.86
CA VAL A 353 13.44 -3.19 4.48
C VAL A 353 13.18 -3.06 5.98
N ASN A 354 11.93 -2.79 6.38
CA ASN A 354 11.56 -2.70 7.80
C ASN A 354 11.75 -4.02 8.54
N PHE A 355 11.38 -5.16 7.94
CA PHE A 355 11.63 -6.48 8.52
C PHE A 355 13.12 -6.77 8.72
N THR A 356 13.95 -6.38 7.76
CA THR A 356 15.40 -6.69 7.78
C THR A 356 16.24 -5.71 8.58
N GLN A 357 15.75 -4.50 8.87
CA GLN A 357 16.56 -3.45 9.53
C GLN A 357 17.08 -3.87 10.91
N ARG A 358 16.36 -4.74 11.63
CA ARG A 358 16.70 -5.15 13.00
C ARG A 358 16.45 -6.62 13.32
N SER A 359 16.12 -7.45 12.32
CA SER A 359 15.87 -8.86 12.53
C SER A 359 16.82 -9.73 11.72
N PRO A 360 17.87 -10.28 12.35
CA PRO A 360 18.75 -11.25 11.71
C PRO A 360 17.98 -12.45 11.16
N SER A 361 16.89 -12.86 11.83
CA SER A 361 16.06 -13.98 11.37
C SER A 361 15.41 -13.71 10.01
N TRP A 362 14.90 -12.51 9.77
CA TRP A 362 14.35 -12.12 8.46
C TRP A 362 15.44 -12.05 7.38
N CYS A 363 16.64 -11.56 7.72
CA CYS A 363 17.78 -11.57 6.78
C CYS A 363 18.20 -13.00 6.41
N GLN A 364 18.26 -13.91 7.38
CA GLN A 364 18.58 -15.33 7.14
C GLN A 364 17.51 -16.02 6.29
N LEU A 365 16.22 -15.75 6.53
CA LEU A 365 15.13 -16.29 5.71
C LEU A 365 15.20 -15.78 4.26
N LEU A 366 15.42 -14.48 4.05
CA LEU A 366 15.62 -13.91 2.72
C LEU A 366 16.86 -14.47 2.02
N HIS A 367 17.93 -14.71 2.77
CA HIS A 367 19.13 -15.37 2.25
C HIS A 367 18.84 -16.82 1.84
N ALA A 368 18.14 -17.58 2.69
CA ALA A 368 17.78 -18.97 2.43
C ALA A 368 16.79 -19.10 1.26
N HIS A 369 15.90 -18.12 1.06
CA HIS A 369 14.93 -18.12 -0.01
C HIS A 369 15.62 -18.20 -1.39
N ARG A 370 15.17 -19.16 -2.22
CA ARG A 370 15.88 -19.58 -3.45
C ARG A 370 16.11 -18.44 -4.44
N VAL A 371 15.12 -17.56 -4.59
CA VAL A 371 15.11 -16.52 -5.63
C VAL A 371 15.10 -15.09 -5.09
N ALA A 372 15.05 -14.88 -3.77
CA ALA A 372 14.81 -13.55 -3.20
C ALA A 372 15.91 -12.55 -3.61
N ILE A 373 17.17 -12.83 -3.25
CA ILE A 373 18.33 -11.98 -3.59
C ILE A 373 18.40 -11.73 -5.10
N SER A 374 18.12 -12.76 -5.90
CA SER A 374 18.15 -12.67 -7.35
C SER A 374 17.10 -11.72 -7.90
N VAL A 375 15.87 -11.77 -7.37
CA VAL A 375 14.80 -10.83 -7.71
C VAL A 375 15.17 -9.41 -7.31
N VAL A 376 15.73 -9.20 -6.11
CA VAL A 376 16.17 -7.86 -5.67
C VAL A 376 17.23 -7.28 -6.61
N VAL A 377 18.25 -8.07 -6.97
CA VAL A 377 19.31 -7.64 -7.91
C VAL A 377 18.71 -7.38 -9.30
N ARG A 378 17.77 -8.20 -9.77
CA ARG A 378 17.10 -8.01 -11.05
C ARG A 378 16.32 -6.69 -11.09
N VAL A 379 15.50 -6.42 -10.08
CA VAL A 379 14.76 -5.16 -9.96
C VAL A 379 15.72 -3.98 -9.95
N LEU A 380 16.82 -4.06 -9.19
CA LEU A 380 17.84 -3.02 -9.15
C LEU A 380 18.43 -2.74 -10.55
N VAL A 381 18.79 -3.77 -11.30
CA VAL A 381 19.34 -3.67 -12.67
C VAL A 381 18.33 -3.09 -13.64
N ARG A 382 17.07 -3.53 -13.58
CA ARG A 382 16.00 -3.00 -14.42
C ARG A 382 15.74 -1.53 -14.12
N THR A 383 15.72 -1.19 -12.84
CA THR A 383 15.49 0.18 -12.38
C THR A 383 16.63 1.10 -12.80
N ASP A 384 17.88 0.64 -12.71
CA ASP A 384 19.05 1.34 -13.26
C ASP A 384 18.92 1.54 -14.78
N SER A 385 18.68 0.46 -15.51
CA SER A 385 18.66 0.49 -16.98
C SER A 385 17.56 1.39 -17.53
N THR A 386 16.39 1.39 -16.90
CA THR A 386 15.25 2.23 -17.29
C THR A 386 15.41 3.70 -16.89
N ARG A 387 16.41 4.05 -16.06
CA ARG A 387 16.82 5.45 -15.83
C ARG A 387 17.78 5.95 -16.91
N TYR A 388 18.42 5.04 -17.66
CA TYR A 388 19.42 5.34 -18.68
C TYR A 388 19.02 4.80 -20.05
N ASP A 389 17.83 5.18 -20.53
CA ASP A 389 17.47 4.90 -21.92
C ASP A 389 18.55 5.49 -22.83
N ARG A 390 19.32 4.60 -23.48
CA ARG A 390 20.50 4.92 -24.32
C ARG A 390 20.18 5.90 -25.45
N ARG A 391 18.90 6.06 -25.78
CA ARG A 391 18.43 6.98 -26.82
C ARG A 391 18.39 8.43 -26.35
N THR A 392 18.38 8.68 -25.04
CA THR A 392 18.36 10.02 -24.49
C THR A 392 19.81 10.50 -24.34
N PRO A 393 20.19 11.67 -24.90
CA PRO A 393 21.53 12.22 -24.72
C PRO A 393 21.89 12.32 -23.23
N LEU A 394 23.12 11.93 -22.88
CA LEU A 394 23.69 12.08 -21.53
C LEU A 394 23.43 13.53 -21.05
N GLY A 395 22.52 13.73 -20.11
CA GLY A 395 22.20 15.04 -19.53
C GLY A 395 20.73 15.44 -19.54
N GLN A 396 19.86 14.76 -20.31
CA GLN A 396 18.41 14.91 -20.17
C GLN A 396 17.85 13.80 -19.28
N ILE A 397 18.09 13.90 -17.97
CA ILE A 397 17.41 13.04 -17.01
C ILE A 397 15.92 13.39 -17.07
N LEU A 398 15.11 12.43 -17.53
CA LEU A 398 13.67 12.58 -17.57
C LEU A 398 13.17 12.86 -16.14
N HIS A 399 12.54 14.03 -15.95
CA HIS A 399 11.92 14.45 -14.69
C HIS A 399 10.79 13.53 -14.20
N GLY A 400 10.43 12.47 -14.95
CA GLY A 400 9.52 11.40 -14.53
C GLY A 400 10.19 10.21 -13.81
N SER A 401 11.46 10.32 -13.39
CA SER A 401 12.25 9.20 -12.83
C SER A 401 12.21 9.05 -11.30
N GLY A 402 11.48 9.89 -10.57
CA GLY A 402 11.43 9.87 -9.10
C GLY A 402 11.06 8.49 -8.53
N LEU A 403 10.00 7.85 -9.04
CA LEU A 403 9.56 6.52 -8.59
C LEU A 403 10.64 5.44 -8.78
N LYS A 404 11.42 5.55 -9.87
CA LYS A 404 12.53 4.62 -10.13
C LYS A 404 13.68 4.84 -9.14
N LEU A 405 13.92 6.09 -8.70
CA LEU A 405 14.92 6.35 -7.68
C LEU A 405 14.53 5.67 -6.35
N ASP A 406 13.28 5.76 -5.94
CA ASP A 406 12.78 5.15 -4.70
C ASP A 406 12.95 3.63 -4.72
N THR A 407 12.50 2.97 -5.79
CA THR A 407 12.68 1.51 -5.96
C THR A 407 14.16 1.11 -5.89
N PHE A 408 15.04 1.89 -6.53
CA PHE A 408 16.48 1.65 -6.53
C PHE A 408 17.09 1.77 -5.12
N CYS A 409 16.73 2.83 -4.38
CA CYS A 409 17.13 3.04 -2.99
C CYS A 409 16.65 1.91 -2.08
N LEU A 410 15.39 1.48 -2.23
CA LEU A 410 14.83 0.38 -1.45
C LEU A 410 15.55 -0.95 -1.71
N CYS A 411 15.89 -1.26 -2.96
CA CYS A 411 16.68 -2.45 -3.29
C CYS A 411 18.07 -2.42 -2.65
N ILE A 412 18.77 -1.29 -2.72
CA ILE A 412 20.08 -1.14 -2.07
C ILE A 412 19.97 -1.22 -0.56
N GLY A 413 18.97 -0.57 0.05
CA GLY A 413 18.71 -0.63 1.48
C GLY A 413 18.47 -2.07 1.94
N LEU A 414 17.64 -2.82 1.22
CA LEU A 414 17.36 -4.22 1.51
C LEU A 414 18.61 -5.09 1.41
N LEU A 415 19.39 -4.96 0.33
CA LEU A 415 20.65 -5.70 0.17
C LEU A 415 21.66 -5.35 1.27
N THR A 416 21.75 -4.06 1.63
CA THR A 416 22.63 -3.58 2.70
C THR A 416 22.26 -4.21 4.03
N ASN A 417 20.97 -4.22 4.40
CA ASN A 417 20.50 -4.87 5.64
C ASN A 417 20.83 -6.36 5.65
N ILE A 418 20.56 -7.07 4.54
CA ILE A 418 20.82 -8.51 4.43
C ILE A 418 22.33 -8.79 4.59
N ILE A 419 23.17 -8.07 3.85
CA ILE A 419 24.63 -8.27 3.87
C ILE A 419 25.22 -7.90 5.23
N GLN A 420 24.67 -6.89 5.92
CA GLN A 420 25.09 -6.49 7.26
C GLN A 420 24.80 -7.59 8.31
N GLN A 421 23.68 -8.29 8.19
CA GLN A 421 23.28 -9.29 9.18
C GLN A 421 23.78 -10.71 8.84
N ASP A 422 24.01 -11.02 7.58
CA ASP A 422 24.46 -12.34 7.13
C ASP A 422 25.70 -12.26 6.21
N THR A 423 26.84 -12.70 6.74
CA THR A 423 28.14 -12.69 6.04
C THR A 423 28.19 -13.66 4.85
N ASN A 424 27.34 -14.69 4.82
CA ASN A 424 27.36 -15.72 3.78
C ASN A 424 26.73 -15.24 2.46
N VAL A 425 25.91 -14.20 2.53
CA VAL A 425 25.21 -13.62 1.36
C VAL A 425 26.20 -13.19 0.28
N GLY A 426 27.37 -12.67 0.68
CA GLY A 426 28.41 -12.26 -0.25
C GLY A 426 28.88 -13.41 -1.15
N GLY A 427 29.04 -14.61 -0.60
CA GLY A 427 29.38 -15.81 -1.37
C GLY A 427 28.28 -16.16 -2.38
N LYS A 428 27.01 -16.13 -1.96
CA LYS A 428 25.87 -16.39 -2.86
C LYS A 428 25.79 -15.36 -4.00
N MET A 429 26.03 -14.07 -3.73
CA MET A 429 26.04 -13.02 -4.75
C MET A 429 27.17 -13.18 -5.78
N ARG A 430 28.33 -13.69 -5.36
CA ARG A 430 29.45 -13.99 -6.27
C ARG A 430 29.10 -15.05 -7.31
N HIS A 431 28.29 -16.05 -6.94
CA HIS A 431 27.88 -17.13 -7.82
C HIS A 431 26.53 -16.89 -8.51
N LEU A 432 25.81 -15.85 -8.09
CA LEU A 432 24.56 -15.47 -8.68
C LEU A 432 24.83 -14.80 -10.04
N HIS A 433 24.54 -15.49 -11.13
CA HIS A 433 24.64 -14.92 -12.47
C HIS A 433 23.41 -14.07 -12.75
N ALA A 434 23.62 -12.87 -13.29
CA ALA A 434 22.50 -11.99 -13.66
C ALA A 434 21.76 -12.47 -14.93
N GLY A 435 22.37 -13.41 -15.68
CA GLY A 435 21.72 -14.18 -16.73
C GLY A 435 20.72 -15.16 -16.13
N PHE A 436 19.46 -14.75 -16.02
CA PHE A 436 18.40 -15.66 -15.63
C PHE A 436 18.09 -16.63 -16.77
N PRO A 437 17.88 -17.92 -16.48
CA PRO A 437 17.62 -18.92 -17.50
C PRO A 437 16.37 -18.52 -18.30
N SER A 438 16.56 -18.36 -19.60
CA SER A 438 15.56 -18.06 -20.62
C SER A 438 14.70 -19.28 -20.98
N ASP A 439 14.69 -20.32 -20.14
CA ASP A 439 13.91 -21.54 -20.37
C ASP A 439 12.40 -21.27 -20.21
N GLY A 440 11.81 -20.75 -21.28
CA GLY A 440 10.42 -20.98 -21.68
C GLY A 440 9.30 -20.27 -20.91
N SER A 441 9.51 -19.74 -19.70
CA SER A 441 8.45 -19.10 -18.91
C SER A 441 8.64 -17.58 -18.78
N GLN A 442 8.18 -16.81 -19.78
CA GLN A 442 7.84 -15.36 -19.79
C GLN A 442 8.78 -14.31 -19.13
N LEU A 443 9.90 -14.71 -18.54
CA LEU A 443 10.87 -13.85 -17.85
C LEU A 443 12.07 -13.61 -18.75
N GLN A 444 11.87 -13.00 -19.92
CA GLN A 444 12.98 -12.51 -20.73
C GLN A 444 13.67 -11.36 -19.98
N CYS A 445 14.85 -11.60 -19.40
CA CYS A 445 15.69 -10.52 -18.88
C CYS A 445 16.29 -9.76 -20.07
N PHE A 446 16.09 -8.44 -20.09
CA PHE A 446 16.71 -7.51 -21.04
C PHE A 446 18.10 -7.07 -20.59
N CYS A 447 18.72 -7.82 -19.69
CA CYS A 447 20.08 -7.54 -19.27
C CYS A 447 20.98 -7.89 -20.46
N PRO A 448 21.86 -6.97 -20.93
CA PRO A 448 22.84 -7.32 -21.94
C PRO A 448 23.58 -8.56 -21.43
N ALA A 449 23.66 -9.59 -22.29
CA ALA A 449 24.19 -10.92 -22.02
C ALA A 449 25.70 -10.91 -21.70
N GLU A 450 26.10 -10.14 -20.69
CA GLU A 450 27.40 -10.25 -20.08
C GLU A 450 27.28 -11.35 -19.01
N ASP A 451 28.11 -12.37 -19.14
CA ASP A 451 28.24 -13.54 -18.24
C ASP A 451 28.74 -13.17 -16.82
N GLY A 452 28.34 -12.01 -16.30
CA GLY A 452 28.79 -11.47 -15.03
C GLY A 452 27.99 -11.96 -13.83
N SER A 453 28.69 -12.05 -12.70
CA SER A 453 28.08 -12.24 -11.39
C SER A 453 27.26 -11.01 -10.96
N ALA A 454 26.42 -11.16 -9.94
CA ALA A 454 25.70 -10.03 -9.35
C ALA A 454 26.67 -8.95 -8.82
N LEU A 455 27.86 -9.34 -8.35
CA LEU A 455 28.91 -8.42 -7.93
C LEU A 455 29.45 -7.59 -9.11
N ASP A 456 29.70 -8.24 -10.25
CA ASP A 456 30.10 -7.54 -11.47
C ASP A 456 29.05 -6.52 -11.88
N VAL A 457 27.78 -6.90 -11.82
CA VAL A 457 26.67 -6.03 -12.20
C VAL A 457 26.55 -4.82 -11.26
N LEU A 458 26.71 -5.00 -9.94
CA LEU A 458 26.75 -3.89 -8.99
C LEU A 458 27.93 -2.94 -9.28
N GLY A 459 29.10 -3.47 -9.63
CA GLY A 459 30.24 -2.67 -10.06
C GLY A 459 29.95 -1.83 -11.32
N THR A 460 29.26 -2.41 -12.32
CA THR A 460 28.80 -1.67 -13.50
C THR A 460 27.87 -0.52 -13.15
N ILE A 461 26.89 -0.80 -12.28
CA ILE A 461 25.93 0.20 -11.82
C ILE A 461 26.67 1.35 -11.13
N TYR A 462 27.60 1.05 -10.23
CA TYR A 462 28.42 2.07 -9.57
C TYR A 462 29.19 2.96 -10.57
N LEU A 463 29.90 2.36 -11.54
CA LEU A 463 30.63 3.14 -12.56
C LEU A 463 29.69 3.98 -13.43
N ARG A 464 28.52 3.45 -13.79
CA ARG A 464 27.52 4.19 -14.57
C ARG A 464 26.98 5.38 -13.79
N GLN A 465 26.61 5.19 -12.53
CA GLN A 465 26.18 6.26 -11.64
C GLN A 465 27.26 7.33 -11.49
N LYS A 466 28.54 6.93 -11.53
CA LYS A 466 29.68 7.85 -11.44
C LYS A 466 29.81 8.75 -12.66
N LEU A 467 29.65 8.19 -13.86
CA LEU A 467 29.61 8.96 -15.10
C LEU A 467 28.42 9.94 -15.10
N VAL A 468 27.28 9.52 -14.57
CA VAL A 468 26.08 10.33 -14.48
C VAL A 468 26.26 11.47 -13.49
N ALA A 469 26.85 11.22 -12.32
CA ALA A 469 27.20 12.25 -11.36
C ALA A 469 28.17 13.28 -11.96
N ALA A 470 29.18 12.83 -12.70
CA ALA A 470 30.12 13.72 -13.37
C ALA A 470 29.46 14.59 -14.47
N ALA A 471 28.47 14.05 -15.18
CA ALA A 471 27.72 14.79 -16.21
C ALA A 471 26.69 15.78 -15.60
N ASN A 472 26.18 15.49 -14.40
CA ASN A 472 25.18 16.30 -13.74
C ASN A 472 25.82 17.45 -12.96
N LYS A 473 25.61 18.68 -13.42
CA LYS A 473 26.06 19.90 -12.73
C LYS A 473 25.33 20.16 -11.40
N ARG A 474 24.18 19.52 -11.18
CA ARG A 474 23.42 19.67 -9.93
C ARG A 474 23.81 18.57 -8.95
N PRO A 475 24.42 18.91 -7.81
CA PRO A 475 24.66 17.94 -6.75
C PRO A 475 23.31 17.49 -6.16
N GLY A 476 23.18 16.20 -5.86
CA GLY A 476 21.95 15.63 -5.28
C GLY A 476 21.89 14.13 -5.44
N ASP A 477 20.89 13.65 -6.19
CA ASP A 477 20.52 12.23 -6.26
C ASP A 477 21.65 11.28 -6.69
N PRO A 478 22.46 11.58 -7.73
CA PRO A 478 23.52 10.67 -8.16
C PRO A 478 24.60 10.47 -7.09
N GLN A 479 24.97 11.52 -6.35
CA GLN A 479 26.00 11.44 -5.31
C GLN A 479 25.51 10.64 -4.11
N PHE A 480 24.24 10.79 -3.75
CA PHE A 480 23.61 10.00 -2.70
C PHE A 480 23.61 8.51 -3.04
N LEU A 481 23.22 8.15 -4.27
CA LEU A 481 23.26 6.76 -4.73
C LEU A 481 24.67 6.18 -4.80
N LEU A 482 25.65 6.98 -5.25
CA LEU A 482 27.05 6.58 -5.30
C LEU A 482 27.56 6.22 -3.91
N GLY A 483 27.25 7.05 -2.91
CA GLY A 483 27.59 6.76 -1.53
C GLY A 483 27.01 5.42 -1.06
N HIS A 484 25.73 5.16 -1.32
CA HIS A 484 25.08 3.90 -0.92
C HIS A 484 25.66 2.68 -1.65
N LEU A 485 25.94 2.80 -2.95
CA LEU A 485 26.60 1.74 -3.73
C LEU A 485 28.03 1.50 -3.26
N ALA A 486 28.78 2.55 -2.94
CA ALA A 486 30.13 2.44 -2.41
C ALA A 486 30.15 1.71 -1.05
N VAL A 487 29.20 2.03 -0.16
CA VAL A 487 29.04 1.33 1.12
C VAL A 487 28.64 -0.14 0.91
N LEU A 488 27.66 -0.41 0.04
CA LEU A 488 27.23 -1.78 -0.27
C LEU A 488 28.39 -2.63 -0.83
N LEU A 489 29.12 -2.10 -1.81
CA LEU A 489 30.29 -2.79 -2.37
C LEU A 489 31.38 -2.95 -1.30
N GLY A 490 31.70 -1.91 -0.54
CA GLY A 490 32.69 -1.97 0.52
C GLY A 490 32.35 -3.00 1.60
N LEU A 491 31.08 -3.15 1.99
CA LEU A 491 30.61 -4.21 2.89
C LEU A 491 30.86 -5.61 2.34
N LEU A 492 30.56 -5.82 1.05
CA LEU A 492 30.79 -7.11 0.38
C LEU A 492 32.28 -7.45 0.34
N MET A 493 33.15 -6.46 0.16
CA MET A 493 34.61 -6.61 0.14
C MET A 493 35.18 -6.85 1.55
N CYS A 494 34.71 -6.11 2.55
CA CYS A 494 35.14 -6.22 3.94
C CYS A 494 34.89 -7.62 4.52
N ARG A 495 33.79 -8.25 4.10
CA ARG A 495 33.36 -9.57 4.61
C ARG A 495 33.91 -10.77 3.82
N SER A 496 34.54 -10.57 2.66
CA SER A 496 35.18 -11.64 1.88
C SER A 496 36.27 -11.08 0.97
N HIS A 497 37.49 -11.56 1.16
CA HIS A 497 38.63 -11.16 0.33
C HIS A 497 38.41 -11.53 -1.15
N GLU A 498 37.80 -12.67 -1.41
CA GLU A 498 37.45 -13.10 -2.76
C GLU A 498 36.44 -12.15 -3.41
N ASN A 499 35.51 -11.56 -2.63
CA ASN A 499 34.61 -10.53 -3.15
C ASN A 499 35.39 -9.26 -3.51
N ALA A 500 36.37 -8.88 -2.68
CA ALA A 500 37.24 -7.75 -2.96
C ALA A 500 37.99 -7.90 -4.28
N ILE A 501 38.49 -9.11 -4.58
CA ILE A 501 39.14 -9.41 -5.85
C ILE A 501 38.16 -9.26 -7.02
N VAL A 502 37.01 -9.95 -6.97
CA VAL A 502 36.01 -9.94 -8.06
C VAL A 502 35.50 -8.51 -8.33
N ILE A 503 35.15 -7.76 -7.28
CA ILE A 503 34.64 -6.40 -7.41
C ILE A 503 35.72 -5.49 -8.02
N MET A 504 36.96 -5.52 -7.53
CA MET A 504 38.01 -4.65 -8.07
C MET A 504 38.37 -4.99 -9.51
N GLU A 505 38.49 -6.28 -9.84
CA GLU A 505 38.74 -6.69 -11.23
C GLU A 505 37.60 -6.27 -12.16
N GLY A 506 36.34 -6.44 -11.75
CA GLY A 506 35.17 -6.03 -12.52
C GLY A 506 35.13 -4.51 -12.74
N LEU A 507 35.50 -3.74 -11.73
CA LEU A 507 35.62 -2.29 -11.83
C LEU A 507 36.79 -1.86 -12.75
N GLU A 508 37.96 -2.48 -12.63
CA GLU A 508 39.12 -2.18 -13.48
C GLU A 508 38.88 -2.52 -14.96
N LYS A 509 38.31 -3.69 -15.24
CA LYS A 509 38.03 -4.15 -16.61
C LYS A 509 37.08 -3.18 -17.34
N ARG A 510 36.11 -2.62 -16.62
CA ARG A 510 35.09 -1.72 -17.20
C ARG A 510 35.50 -0.25 -17.17
N SER A 511 36.42 0.13 -16.29
CA SER A 511 36.80 1.53 -16.17
C SER A 511 37.76 1.99 -17.26
N VAL A 512 38.44 1.09 -17.99
CA VAL A 512 39.44 1.19 -19.10
C VAL A 512 40.44 2.35 -19.02
N LEU A 513 39.96 3.55 -18.73
CA LEU A 513 40.63 4.82 -18.54
C LEU A 513 40.94 5.17 -17.06
N ILE A 514 40.37 4.47 -16.07
CA ILE A 514 40.55 4.82 -14.65
C ILE A 514 41.39 3.76 -13.92
N PRO A 515 42.63 4.09 -13.50
CA PRO A 515 43.48 3.19 -12.71
C PRO A 515 42.81 2.71 -11.42
N ARG A 516 43.09 1.47 -10.99
CA ARG A 516 42.58 0.84 -9.75
C ARG A 516 42.53 1.78 -8.55
N LYS A 517 43.68 2.43 -8.28
CA LYS A 517 43.86 3.34 -7.14
C LYS A 517 42.89 4.51 -7.18
N LYS A 518 42.60 5.05 -8.38
CA LYS A 518 41.62 6.14 -8.55
C LYS A 518 40.18 5.65 -8.38
N VAL A 519 39.87 4.42 -8.79
CA VAL A 519 38.55 3.83 -8.54
C VAL A 519 38.32 3.64 -7.04
N ALA A 520 39.26 3.01 -6.34
CA ALA A 520 39.20 2.80 -4.90
C ALA A 520 39.14 4.13 -4.11
N ALA A 521 40.01 5.09 -4.44
CA ALA A 521 39.96 6.43 -3.84
C ALA A 521 38.60 7.10 -4.07
N GLY A 522 38.02 6.93 -5.25
CA GLY A 522 36.68 7.43 -5.54
C GLY A 522 35.58 6.78 -4.69
N MET A 523 35.62 5.46 -4.49
CA MET A 523 34.68 4.77 -3.60
C MET A 523 34.80 5.25 -2.15
N ILE A 524 36.03 5.48 -1.67
CA ILE A 524 36.28 6.04 -0.34
C ILE A 524 35.64 7.42 -0.20
N GLU A 525 35.85 8.32 -1.16
CA GLU A 525 35.28 9.66 -1.12
C GLU A 525 33.75 9.65 -1.24
N ASP A 526 33.18 8.77 -2.08
CA ASP A 526 31.72 8.60 -2.18
C ASP A 526 31.11 8.11 -0.86
N ALA A 527 31.74 7.12 -0.20
CA ALA A 527 31.30 6.60 1.10
C ALA A 527 31.44 7.65 2.23
N LYS A 528 32.54 8.41 2.27
CA LYS A 528 32.70 9.55 3.19
C LYS A 528 31.66 10.64 2.95
N GLY A 529 31.33 10.92 1.70
CA GLY A 529 30.26 11.85 1.34
C GLY A 529 28.92 11.43 1.94
N LEU A 530 28.59 10.13 1.90
CA LEU A 530 27.39 9.60 2.55
C LEU A 530 27.46 9.70 4.08
N ALA A 531 28.61 9.40 4.70
CA ALA A 531 28.80 9.56 6.14
C ALA A 531 28.55 11.01 6.58
N ALA A 532 29.16 11.98 5.89
CA ALA A 532 28.98 13.40 6.15
C ALA A 532 27.52 13.86 5.96
N PHE A 533 26.83 13.32 4.96
CA PHE A 533 25.40 13.57 4.74
C PHE A 533 24.57 13.09 5.95
N TYR A 534 24.78 11.86 6.43
CA TYR A 534 24.06 11.35 7.61
C TYR A 534 24.41 12.10 8.89
N GLN A 535 25.67 12.50 9.08
CA GLN A 535 26.07 13.36 10.21
C GLN A 535 25.32 14.71 10.18
N THR A 536 25.05 15.25 8.99
CA THR A 536 24.28 16.50 8.83
C THR A 536 22.81 16.31 9.20
N LEU A 537 22.19 15.19 8.83
CA LEU A 537 20.80 14.86 9.19
C LEU A 537 20.63 14.61 10.70
N ARG A 538 21.67 14.16 11.39
CA ARG A 538 21.67 13.79 12.81
C ARG A 538 21.84 14.92 13.81
N ARG A 539 21.59 16.18 13.43
CA ARG A 539 21.59 17.27 14.41
C ARG A 539 20.51 17.12 15.49
N GLU A 540 19.71 16.05 15.44
CA GLU A 540 18.83 15.59 16.52
C GLU A 540 19.45 14.40 17.30
N PRO A 541 19.55 14.48 18.64
CA PRO A 541 20.41 13.62 19.47
C PRO A 541 19.99 12.14 19.64
N GLU A 542 18.85 11.69 19.11
CA GLU A 542 18.30 10.35 19.43
C GLU A 542 18.84 9.20 18.53
N ASN A 543 19.64 9.48 17.50
CA ASN A 543 19.90 8.52 16.41
C ASN A 543 21.34 7.96 16.28
N ALA A 544 22.11 7.90 17.37
CA ALA A 544 23.57 7.67 17.34
C ALA A 544 24.09 6.29 16.82
N ARG A 545 23.24 5.27 16.60
CA ARG A 545 23.73 3.89 16.34
C ARG A 545 24.03 3.51 14.89
N VAL A 546 23.58 4.27 13.88
CA VAL A 546 23.67 3.84 12.47
C VAL A 546 25.06 4.10 11.83
N ASP A 547 25.98 4.80 12.52
CA ASP A 547 27.26 5.26 11.91
C ASP A 547 28.32 4.18 11.78
N GLY A 548 28.32 3.18 12.67
CA GLY A 548 29.41 2.23 12.77
C GLY A 548 29.71 1.51 11.46
N VAL A 549 28.69 1.24 10.64
CA VAL A 549 28.87 0.50 9.39
C VAL A 549 29.56 1.33 8.31
N VAL A 550 29.19 2.60 8.15
CA VAL A 550 29.81 3.44 7.11
C VAL A 550 31.27 3.73 7.47
N GLU A 551 31.54 3.98 8.75
CA GLU A 551 32.89 4.19 9.27
C GLU A 551 33.77 2.94 9.13
N GLU A 552 33.23 1.76 9.46
CA GLU A 552 33.90 0.47 9.26
C GLU A 552 34.29 0.25 7.80
N VAL A 553 33.36 0.51 6.87
CA VAL A 553 33.61 0.37 5.43
C VAL A 553 34.66 1.36 4.95
N VAL A 554 34.60 2.62 5.38
CA VAL A 554 35.60 3.63 5.01
C VAL A 554 36.98 3.24 5.54
N ALA A 555 37.08 2.80 6.79
CA ALA A 555 38.33 2.34 7.39
C ALA A 555 38.92 1.14 6.64
N PHE A 556 38.08 0.15 6.31
CA PHE A 556 38.49 -1.01 5.51
C PHE A 556 39.02 -0.59 4.13
N LEU A 557 38.27 0.25 3.39
CA LEU A 557 38.68 0.69 2.06
C LEU A 557 39.99 1.48 2.08
N GLN A 558 40.25 2.27 3.14
CA GLN A 558 41.51 3.00 3.33
C GLN A 558 42.69 2.08 3.69
N GLN A 559 42.45 0.98 4.40
CA GLN A 559 43.50 0.03 4.76
C GLN A 559 43.84 -0.91 3.60
N ALA A 560 42.85 -1.28 2.79
CA ALA A 560 42.99 -2.27 1.73
C ALA A 560 43.61 -1.73 0.43
N PHE A 561 43.57 -0.41 0.18
CA PHE A 561 43.96 0.22 -1.09
C PHE A 561 44.74 1.52 -0.88
#